data_AF-A0A553SJG1-F1
#
_entry.id   AF-A0A553SJG1-F1
#
_cell.length_a   1.000
_cell.length_b   1.000
_cell.length_c   1.000
_cell.angle_alpha   90.00
_cell.angle_beta   90.00
_cell.angle_gamma   90.00
#
_symmetry.space_group_name_H-M   'P 1'
#
loop_
_entity.id
_entity.type
_entity.pdbx_description
1 polymer ?
#
loop_
_entity_poly.entity_id
_entity_poly.type
_entity_poly.pdbx_seq_one_letter_code
_entity_poly.pdbx_strand_id
1 'polypeptide(L)'
;MVELYPIVIEEQTFIAVSVQLPKTNLLVVKNDKGYIMCGALDVGLLNEKLKDRKVIAGRAVGVKTIEQLLEAPLESVTYEAENLGIHKGMIGKDALVKMV
;
A
#
# COMPACT_ATOMS: atom_id res chain seq x y z
N MET A 1 4.07 -17.53 9.51
CA MET A 1 4.06 -16.54 10.61
C MET A 1 3.30 -15.31 10.14
N VAL A 2 2.59 -14.63 11.05
CA VAL A 2 1.86 -13.38 10.78
C VAL A 2 2.36 -12.35 11.79
N GLU A 3 2.76 -11.17 11.31
CA GLU A 3 3.25 -10.06 12.13
C GLU A 3 2.39 -8.82 11.88
N LEU A 4 2.00 -8.15 12.97
CA LEU A 4 1.30 -6.88 12.94
C LEU A 4 1.96 -5.96 13.97
N TYR A 5 2.41 -4.79 13.53
CA TYR A 5 3.06 -3.82 14.41
C TYR A 5 2.82 -2.39 13.93
N PRO A 6 2.76 -1.42 14.86
CA PRO A 6 2.67 -0.02 14.49
C PRO A 6 4.01 0.47 13.92
N ILE A 7 3.95 1.38 12.96
CA ILE A 7 5.08 2.16 12.47
C ILE A 7 4.71 3.64 12.47
N VAL A 8 5.71 4.51 12.63
CA VAL A 8 5.52 5.96 12.63
C VAL A 8 6.17 6.55 11.38
N ILE A 9 5.40 7.31 10.61
CA ILE A 9 5.86 8.06 9.42
C ILE A 9 5.34 9.49 9.60
N GLU A 10 6.23 10.48 9.62
CA GLU A 10 5.86 11.90 9.79
C GLU A 10 4.85 12.15 10.93
N GLU A 11 5.15 11.62 12.13
CA GLU A 11 4.31 11.73 13.35
C GLU A 11 2.96 11.00 13.29
N GLN A 12 2.65 10.31 12.19
CA GLN A 12 1.41 9.58 12.00
C GLN A 12 1.66 8.08 12.17
N THR A 13 0.71 7.39 12.80
CA THR A 13 0.81 5.95 13.05
C THR A 13 0.12 5.16 11.94
N PHE A 14 0.85 4.21 11.37
CA PHE A 14 0.36 3.22 10.42
C PHE A 14 0.52 1.83 10.99
N ILE A 15 -0.22 0.86 10.44
CA ILE A 15 -0.09 -0.55 10.81
C ILE A 15 0.59 -1.29 9.66
N ALA A 16 1.75 -1.87 9.95
CA ALA A 16 2.42 -2.81 9.08
C ALA A 16 1.87 -4.22 9.32
N VAL A 17 1.60 -4.95 8.23
CA VAL A 17 1.16 -6.35 8.25
C VAL A 17 2.07 -7.14 7.32
N SER A 18 2.67 -8.19 7.86
CA SER A 18 3.49 -9.14 7.11
C SER A 18 2.97 -10.56 7.32
N VAL A 19 2.70 -11.27 6.23
CA VAL A 19 2.30 -12.68 6.24
C VAL A 19 3.30 -13.48 5.43
N GLN A 20 3.98 -14.41 6.09
CA GLN A 20 4.81 -15.38 5.39
C GLN A 20 3.93 -16.46 4.76
N LEU A 21 4.00 -16.59 3.44
CA LEU A 21 3.31 -17.59 2.64
C LEU A 21 4.33 -18.57 2.04
N PRO A 22 3.90 -19.74 1.55
CA PRO A 22 4.80 -20.62 0.82
C PRO A 22 5.44 -19.89 -0.37
N LYS A 23 6.77 -19.76 -0.33
CA LYS A 23 7.60 -19.14 -1.39
C LYS A 23 7.41 -17.63 -1.60
N THR A 24 6.67 -16.92 -0.74
CA THR A 24 6.44 -15.46 -0.89
C THR A 24 5.99 -14.81 0.42
N ASN A 25 5.93 -13.47 0.46
CA ASN A 25 5.38 -12.69 1.56
C ASN A 25 4.23 -11.81 1.07
N LEU A 26 3.19 -11.69 1.90
CA LEU A 26 2.14 -10.67 1.76
C LEU A 26 2.49 -9.50 2.66
N LEU A 27 2.62 -8.30 2.10
CA LEU A 27 3.07 -7.12 2.82
C LEU A 27 2.06 -5.99 2.61
N VAL A 28 1.61 -5.37 3.69
CA VAL A 28 0.67 -4.25 3.67
C VAL A 28 1.13 -3.22 4.70
N VAL A 29 1.00 -1.94 4.36
CA VAL A 29 1.02 -0.85 5.33
C VAL A 29 -0.25 -0.04 5.14
N LYS A 30 -1.00 0.18 6.24
CA LYS A 30 -2.31 0.83 6.17
C LYS A 30 -2.54 1.84 7.28
N ASN A 31 -3.46 2.76 7.05
CA ASN A 31 -4.16 3.50 8.10
C ASN A 31 -5.67 3.11 8.09
N ASP A 32 -6.53 4.06 8.45
CA ASP A 32 -7.99 3.98 8.42
C ASP A 32 -8.60 4.33 7.04
N LYS A 33 -7.90 5.14 6.24
CA LYS A 33 -8.35 5.65 4.95
C LYS A 33 -7.89 4.83 3.75
N GLY A 34 -6.66 4.30 3.79
CA GLY A 34 -6.03 3.64 2.65
C GLY A 34 -4.87 2.73 3.03
N TYR A 35 -4.23 2.16 2.01
CA TYR A 35 -3.10 1.26 2.20
C TYR A 35 -2.18 1.16 0.98
N ILE A 36 -0.93 0.79 1.21
CA ILE A 36 -0.05 0.27 0.17
C ILE A 36 0.20 -1.21 0.41
N MET A 37 0.41 -1.95 -0.68
CA MET A 37 0.60 -3.40 -0.63
C MET A 37 1.60 -3.87 -1.67
N CYS A 38 2.22 -5.03 -1.42
CA CYS A 38 3.08 -5.68 -2.39
C CYS A 38 2.30 -6.12 -3.66
N GLY A 39 3.01 -6.73 -4.61
CA GLY A 39 2.47 -7.06 -5.95
C GLY A 39 1.26 -7.99 -6.00
N ALA A 40 0.78 -8.51 -4.87
CA ALA A 40 -0.46 -9.25 -4.76
C ALA A 40 -1.72 -8.36 -4.80
N LEU A 41 -1.59 -7.04 -4.69
CA LEU A 41 -2.70 -6.11 -4.85
C LEU A 41 -3.15 -6.03 -6.31
N ASP A 42 -4.44 -6.28 -6.56
CA ASP A 42 -5.05 -6.11 -7.87
C ASP A 42 -5.74 -4.73 -7.99
N VAL A 43 -4.96 -3.73 -8.43
CA VAL A 43 -5.46 -2.37 -8.64
C VAL A 43 -6.49 -2.30 -9.76
N GLY A 44 -6.36 -3.13 -10.80
CA GLY A 44 -7.29 -3.20 -11.92
C GLY A 44 -8.68 -3.63 -11.45
N LEU A 45 -8.75 -4.69 -10.64
CA LEU A 45 -10.00 -5.13 -10.02
C LEU A 45 -10.65 -4.02 -9.18
N LEU A 46 -9.85 -3.31 -8.36
CA LEU A 46 -10.34 -2.20 -7.53
C LEU A 46 -10.93 -1.06 -8.38
N ASN A 47 -10.26 -0.71 -9.48
CA ASN A 47 -10.66 0.36 -10.37
C ASN A 47 -11.85 0.01 -11.29
N GLU A 48 -11.91 -1.22 -11.77
CA GLU A 48 -12.87 -1.63 -12.82
C GLU A 48 -14.12 -2.28 -12.25
N LYS A 49 -13.96 -3.19 -11.28
CA LYS A 49 -15.08 -4.02 -10.78
C LYS A 49 -15.59 -3.56 -9.43
N LEU A 50 -14.73 -2.92 -8.63
CA LEU A 50 -15.05 -2.48 -7.27
C LEU A 50 -14.98 -0.96 -7.12
N LYS A 51 -15.12 -0.21 -8.21
CA LYS A 51 -15.00 1.25 -8.27
C LYS A 51 -15.86 1.98 -7.22
N ASP A 52 -17.08 1.51 -6.98
CA ASP A 52 -18.02 2.12 -6.04
C ASP A 52 -17.51 2.12 -4.60
N ARG A 53 -16.53 1.26 -4.27
CA ARG A 53 -15.91 1.21 -2.95
C ARG A 53 -14.92 2.35 -2.70
N LYS A 54 -14.48 3.06 -3.75
CA LYS A 54 -13.51 4.16 -3.66
C LYS A 54 -12.30 3.82 -2.79
N VAL A 55 -11.71 2.65 -3.04
CA VAL A 55 -10.55 2.20 -2.26
C VAL A 55 -9.35 3.07 -2.61
N ILE A 56 -8.72 3.66 -1.60
CA ILE A 56 -7.46 4.39 -1.73
C ILE A 56 -6.32 3.39 -1.53
N ALA A 57 -5.69 2.97 -2.61
CA ALA A 57 -4.58 2.03 -2.53
C ALA A 57 -3.47 2.21 -3.57
N GLY A 58 -2.28 1.74 -3.21
CA GLY A 58 -1.10 1.68 -4.08
C GLY A 58 -0.43 0.31 -4.05
N ARG A 59 0.10 -0.13 -5.20
CA ARG A 59 0.81 -1.39 -5.37
C ARG A 59 2.29 -1.15 -5.62
N ALA A 60 3.17 -1.84 -4.90
CA ALA A 60 4.60 -1.92 -5.21
C ALA A 60 5.01 -3.35 -5.60
N VAL A 61 5.96 -3.49 -6.52
CA VAL A 61 6.46 -4.80 -6.98
C VAL A 61 7.94 -4.98 -6.65
N GLY A 62 8.42 -6.23 -6.59
CA GLY A 62 9.83 -6.53 -6.29
C GLY A 62 10.23 -6.37 -4.82
N VAL A 63 9.27 -6.11 -3.93
CA VAL A 63 9.49 -5.91 -2.49
C VAL A 63 9.30 -7.19 -1.69
N LYS A 64 10.12 -7.38 -0.65
CA LYS A 64 10.15 -8.58 0.21
C LYS A 64 10.01 -8.26 1.71
N THR A 65 10.19 -6.99 2.10
CA THR A 65 10.05 -6.51 3.49
C THR A 65 9.20 -5.24 3.55
N ILE A 66 8.76 -4.85 4.75
CA ILE A 66 7.99 -3.62 4.97
C ILE A 66 8.82 -2.38 4.60
N GLU A 67 10.11 -2.36 4.94
CA GLU A 67 11.02 -1.26 4.59
C GLU A 67 11.14 -1.11 3.08
N GLN A 68 11.25 -2.22 2.35
CA GLN A 68 11.25 -2.18 0.89
C GLN A 68 9.92 -1.68 0.33
N LEU A 69 8.79 -2.07 0.92
CA LEU A 69 7.47 -1.57 0.50
C LEU A 69 7.32 -0.05 0.73
N LEU A 70 7.86 0.48 1.84
CA LEU A 70 7.83 1.90 2.16
C LEU A 70 8.68 2.75 1.21
N GLU A 71 9.85 2.26 0.81
CA GLU A 71 10.79 3.00 -0.04
C GLU A 71 10.63 2.71 -1.54
N ALA A 72 9.85 1.69 -1.93
CA ALA A 72 9.64 1.37 -3.34
C ALA A 72 8.70 2.37 -4.03
N PRO A 73 8.94 2.67 -5.32
CA PRO A 73 7.98 3.39 -6.14
C PRO A 73 6.73 2.54 -6.38
N LEU A 74 5.56 3.16 -6.30
CA LEU A 74 4.29 2.51 -6.62
C LEU A 74 4.23 2.20 -8.12
N GLU A 75 4.05 0.93 -8.45
CA GLU A 75 3.87 0.44 -9.81
C GLU A 75 2.50 0.86 -10.37
N SER A 76 1.46 0.82 -9.55
CA SER A 76 0.10 1.22 -9.91
C SER A 76 -0.66 1.74 -8.68
N VAL A 77 -1.67 2.57 -8.94
CA VAL A 77 -2.49 3.23 -7.92
C VAL A 77 -3.96 3.21 -8.33
N THR A 78 -4.85 3.17 -7.34
CA THR A 78 -6.30 3.29 -7.57
C THR A 78 -6.68 4.70 -8.02
N TYR A 79 -7.78 4.85 -8.75
CA TYR A 79 -8.28 6.17 -9.16
C TYR A 79 -8.60 7.08 -7.96
N GLU A 80 -9.07 6.52 -6.85
CA GLU A 80 -9.33 7.31 -5.65
C GLU A 80 -8.03 7.87 -5.04
N ALA A 81 -6.93 7.11 -5.11
CA ALA A 81 -5.62 7.59 -4.69
C ALA A 81 -5.10 8.73 -5.58
N GLU A 82 -5.36 8.69 -6.90
CA GLU A 82 -5.01 9.79 -7.81
C GLU A 82 -5.70 11.10 -7.45
N ASN A 83 -6.94 11.05 -6.96
CA ASN A 83 -7.66 12.23 -6.47
C ASN A 83 -6.99 12.91 -5.27
N LEU A 84 -6.16 12.18 -4.51
CA LEU A 84 -5.35 12.70 -3.41
C LEU A 84 -3.94 13.14 -3.86
N GLY A 85 -3.69 13.13 -5.16
CA GLY A 85 -2.40 13.45 -5.76
C GLY A 85 -1.35 12.34 -5.59
N ILE A 86 -1.78 11.10 -5.35
CA ILE A 86 -0.90 9.93 -5.33
C ILE A 86 -0.82 9.37 -6.75
N HIS A 87 0.38 9.19 -7.28
CA HIS A 87 0.57 8.76 -8.68
C HIS A 87 1.56 7.61 -8.80
N LYS A 88 1.53 6.91 -9.95
CA LYS A 88 2.55 5.92 -10.31
C LYS A 88 3.95 6.52 -10.18
N GLY A 89 4.88 5.75 -9.62
CA GLY A 89 6.26 6.18 -9.36
C GLY A 89 6.46 6.91 -8.02
N MET A 90 5.39 7.30 -7.32
CA MET A 90 5.50 7.90 -5.97
C MET A 90 6.06 6.89 -4.97
N ILE A 91 6.88 7.34 -4.03
CA ILE A 91 7.43 6.50 -2.95
C ILE A 91 6.30 6.09 -1.99
N GLY A 92 6.29 4.83 -1.56
CA GLY A 92 5.24 4.25 -0.73
C GLY A 92 4.93 5.03 0.55
N LYS A 93 5.96 5.48 1.29
CA LYS A 93 5.77 6.29 2.52
C LYS A 93 5.14 7.65 2.23
N ASP A 94 5.53 8.31 1.13
CA ASP A 94 4.97 9.61 0.74
C ASP A 94 3.50 9.46 0.34
N ALA A 95 3.16 8.36 -0.32
CA ALA A 95 1.78 8.02 -0.63
C ALA A 95 0.95 7.81 0.64
N LEU A 96 1.47 7.09 1.64
CA LEU A 96 0.79 6.86 2.92
C LEU A 96 0.46 8.16 3.67
N VAL A 97 1.40 9.11 3.70
CA VAL A 97 1.18 10.44 4.31
C VAL A 97 0.05 11.20 3.61
N LYS A 98 -0.10 11.05 2.28
CA LYS A 98 -1.21 11.64 1.51
C LYS A 98 -2.56 10.97 1.75
N MET A 99 -2.59 9.78 2.34
CA MET A 99 -3.82 9.06 2.67
C MET A 99 -4.41 9.47 4.02
N VAL A 100 -3.84 10.46 4.72
CA VAL A 100 -4.27 10.87 6.08
C VAL A 100 -5.27 12.01 6.07
#